data_AF-A0A058ZTR2-F1
#
_entry.id   AF-A0A058ZTR2-F1
#
_cell.length_a   1.000
_cell.length_b   1.000
_cell.length_c   1.000
_cell.angle_alpha   90.00
_cell.angle_beta   90.00
_cell.angle_gamma   90.00
#
_symmetry.space_group_name_H-M   'P 1'
#
loop_
_entity.id
_entity.type
_entity.pdbx_description
1 polymer ?
#
loop_
_entity_poly.entity_id
_entity_poly.type
_entity_poly.pdbx_seq_one_letter_code
_entity_poly.pdbx_strand_id
1 'polypeptide(L)' 'MAKIKDRYFSVITIGRGEPRKFFVAFRYLSHPPFLKLLDAAEQEFGFNQGILVIPCGPSELQRILS' A
#
# COMPACT_ATOMS: atom_id res chain seq x y z
N MET A 1 -5.10 -26.87 -7.77
CA MET A 1 -4.87 -25.77 -6.80
C MET A 1 -4.34 -24.55 -7.54
N ALA A 2 -5.07 -23.44 -7.58
CA ALA A 2 -4.52 -22.18 -8.06
C ALA A 2 -3.47 -21.67 -7.07
N LYS A 3 -2.25 -21.36 -7.53
CA LYS A 3 -1.26 -20.62 -6.73
C LYS A 3 -1.84 -19.23 -6.49
N ILE A 4 -2.22 -18.92 -5.26
CA ILE A 4 -2.54 -17.55 -4.86
C ILE A 4 -1.24 -16.75 -4.99
N LYS A 5 -1.15 -15.93 -6.03
CA LYS A 5 -0.03 -15.00 -6.20
C LYS A 5 -0.24 -13.86 -5.22
N ASP A 6 0.55 -13.84 -4.15
CA ASP A 6 0.59 -12.70 -3.24
C ASP A 6 0.92 -11.44 -4.07
N ARG A 7 0.06 -10.43 -3.97
CA ARG A 7 0.35 -9.09 -4.45
C ARG A 7 1.23 -8.40 -3.41
N TYR A 8 2.14 -7.54 -3.85
CA TYR A 8 3.04 -6.78 -2.99
C TYR A 8 2.95 -5.30 -3.31
N PHE A 9 3.13 -4.45 -2.28
CA PHE A 9 3.29 -3.01 -2.43
C PHE A 9 4.64 -2.57 -1.85
N SER A 10 5.12 -1.42 -2.31
CA SER A 10 6.39 -0.87 -1.85
C SER A 10 6.18 -0.01 -0.61
N VAL A 11 7.00 -0.21 0.41
CA VAL A 11 7.09 0.64 1.61
C VAL A 11 8.50 1.18 1.73
N ILE A 12 8.66 2.47 1.99
CA ILE A 12 9.95 3.07 2.30
C ILE A 12 9.93 3.44 3.79
N THR A 13 10.94 2.95 4.50
CA THR A 13 11.19 3.35 5.89
C THR A 13 12.05 4.61 5.88
N ILE A 14 11.63 5.60 6.65
CA ILE A 14 12.34 6.84 6.94
C ILE A 14 12.41 6.95 8.46
N GLY A 15 13.61 7.08 9.02
CA GLY A 15 13.84 6.97 10.46
C GLY A 15 15.31 7.18 10.81
N ARG A 16 15.76 6.63 11.95
CA ARG A 16 17.18 6.70 12.33
C ARG A 16 18.01 5.74 11.47
N GLY A 17 18.49 6.24 10.34
CA GLY A 17 19.35 5.53 9.41
C GLY A 17 19.01 5.83 7.95
N GLU A 18 19.71 5.17 7.05
CA GLU A 18 19.47 5.31 5.61
C GLU A 18 18.08 4.77 5.23
N PRO A 19 17.32 5.50 4.38
CA PRO A 19 16.04 5.03 3.88
C PRO A 19 16.16 3.65 3.22
N ARG A 20 15.25 2.75 3.57
CA ARG A 20 15.21 1.40 2.99
C ARG A 20 13.83 1.07 2.43
N LYS A 21 13.83 0.50 1.22
CA LYS A 21 12.64 0.04 0.49
C LYS A 21 12.37 -1.44 0.77
N PHE A 22 11.11 -1.77 1.05
CA PHE A 22 10.61 -3.12 1.28
C PHE A 22 9.45 -3.44 0.34
N PHE A 23 9.31 -4.71 -0.03
CA PHE A 23 8.12 -5.23 -0.70
C PHE A 23 7.27 -5.98 0.32
N VAL A 24 6.12 -5.41 0.66
CA VAL A 24 5.22 -5.92 1.69
C VAL A 24 4.03 -6.59 1.01
N ALA A 25 3.70 -7.82 1.42
CA ALA A 25 2.56 -8.54 0.87
C ALA A 25 1.24 -7.85 1.27
N PHE A 26 0.25 -7.83 0.38
CA PHE A 26 -1.05 -7.18 0.61
C PHE A 26 -1.77 -7.71 1.85
N ARG A 27 -1.54 -8.96 2.26
CA ARG A 27 -2.10 -9.53 3.49
C ARG A 27 -1.72 -8.74 4.77
N TYR A 28 -0.66 -7.94 4.75
CA TYR A 28 -0.31 -7.10 5.90
C TYR A 28 -1.20 -5.87 6.04
N LEU A 29 -1.99 -5.51 5.01
CA LEU A 29 -3.01 -4.46 5.12
C LEU A 29 -4.16 -4.85 6.08
N SER A 30 -4.27 -6.12 6.49
CA SER A 30 -5.20 -6.55 7.54
C SER A 30 -4.49 -6.92 8.86
N HIS A 31 -3.18 -6.71 8.96
CA HIS A 31 -2.41 -7.04 10.16
C HIS A 31 -2.45 -5.85 11.15
N PRO A 32 -3.02 -5.99 12.36
CA PRO A 32 -3.29 -4.83 13.23
C PRO A 32 -2.04 -4.01 13.62
N PRO A 33 -0.87 -4.61 13.91
CA PRO A 33 0.36 -3.85 14.09
C PRO A 33 0.78 -3.02 12.87
N PHE A 34 0.51 -3.51 11.66
CA PHE A 34 0.84 -2.79 10.44
C PHE A 34 -0.11 -1.62 10.22
N LEU A 35 -1.40 -1.80 10.52
CA LEU A 35 -2.38 -0.72 10.49
C LEU A 35 -1.97 0.44 11.42
N LYS A 36 -1.54 0.15 12.65
CA LYS A 36 -1.02 1.18 13.58
C LYS A 36 0.17 1.96 13.01
N LEU A 37 1.03 1.31 12.22
CA LEU A 37 2.14 1.99 11.54
C LEU A 37 1.65 2.89 10.41
N LEU A 38 0.61 2.47 9.68
CA LEU A 38 -0.02 3.30 8.66
C LEU A 38 -0.70 4.53 9.29
N ASP A 39 -1.40 4.35 10.41
CA ASP A 39 -2.02 5.47 11.15
C ASP A 39 -0.96 6.48 11.62
N ALA A 40 0.17 5.98 12.14
CA ALA A 40 1.29 6.84 12.54
C ALA A 40 1.91 7.57 11.34
N ALA A 41 2.09 6.86 10.21
CA ALA A 41 2.60 7.46 8.98
C ALA A 41 1.66 8.52 8.41
N GLU A 42 0.34 8.31 8.50
CA GLU A 42 -0.66 9.32 8.12
C GLU A 42 -0.55 10.57 8.99
N GLN A 43 -0.46 10.39 10.31
CA GLN A 43 -0.35 11.51 11.25
C GLN A 43 0.94 12.31 11.06
N GLU A 44 2.06 11.65 10.76
CA GLU A 44 3.37 12.30 10.62
C GLU A 44 3.59 12.91 9.23
N PHE A 45 3.17 12.22 8.16
CA PHE A 45 3.53 12.58 6.77
C PHE A 45 2.31 12.97 5.91
N GLY A 46 1.09 12.64 6.34
CA GLY A 46 -0.12 12.74 5.54
C GLY A 46 -0.18 11.73 4.38
N PHE A 47 -1.38 11.32 3.98
CA PHE A 47 -1.58 10.50 2.76
C PHE A 47 -1.59 11.36 1.49
N ASN A 48 -0.47 12.01 1.15
CA ASN A 48 -0.43 12.83 -0.07
C ASN A 48 0.20 12.12 -1.30
N GLN A 49 0.79 10.92 -1.14
CA GLN A 49 1.55 10.24 -2.21
C GLN A 49 1.26 8.73 -2.39
N GLY A 50 0.00 8.33 -2.25
CA GLY A 50 -0.46 6.96 -2.55
C GLY A 50 -0.96 6.80 -3.99
N ILE A 51 -0.12 6.99 -5.02
CA ILE A 51 -0.57 6.82 -6.41
C ILE A 51 -0.56 5.34 -6.79
N LEU A 52 -1.74 4.74 -6.87
CA LEU A 52 -1.95 3.41 -7.43
C LEU A 52 -2.26 3.52 -8.93
N VAL A 53 -1.34 3.08 -9.78
CA VAL A 53 -1.56 3.04 -11.23
C VAL A 53 -2.27 1.73 -11.59
N ILE A 54 -3.46 1.84 -12.15
CA ILE A 54 -4.28 0.70 -12.62
C ILE A 54 -4.34 0.78 -14.15
N PRO A 55 -4.11 -0.33 -14.90
CA PRO A 55 -4.11 -0.32 -16.36
C PRO A 55 -5.54 -0.35 -16.91
N CYS A 56 -6.36 0.64 -16.56
CA CYS A 56 -7.72 0.80 -17.07
C CYS A 56 -8.06 2.28 -17.29
N GLY A 57 -9.05 2.53 -18.15
CA GLY A 57 -9.57 3.89 -18.33
C GLY A 57 -10.42 4.36 -17.15
N PRO A 58 -10.58 5.69 -16.93
CA PRO A 58 -11.40 6.23 -15.85
C PRO A 58 -12.84 5.69 -15.84
N SER A 59 -13.48 5.60 -17.01
CA SER A 59 -14.85 5.10 -17.14
C SER A 59 -15.01 3.64 -16.73
N GLU A 60 -13.98 2.82 -16.98
CA GLU A 60 -13.97 1.41 -16.57
C GLU A 60 -13.84 1.28 -15.06
N LEU A 61 -12.95 2.06 -14.45
CA LEU A 61 -12.79 2.09 -13.00
C LEU A 61 -14.08 2.56 -12.31
N GLN A 62 -14.71 3.62 -12.82
CA GLN A 62 -15.96 4.14 -12.25
C GLN A 62 -17.07 3.08 -12.24
N ARG A 63 -17.19 2.28 -13.30
CA ARG A 63 -18.19 1.20 -13.38
C ARG A 63 -17.95 0.09 -12.35
N ILE A 64 -16.70 -0.18 -11.96
CA ILE A 64 -16.36 -1.20 -10.95
C ILE A 64 -16.68 -0.71 -9.54
N LEU A 65 -16.52 0.61 -9.30
CA LEU A 65 -16.73 1.23 -7.99
C LEU A 65 -18.21 1.60 -7.70
N SER A 66 -19.09 1.50 -8.70
CA SER A 66 -20.53 1.79 -8.59
C SER A 66 -21.32 0.55 -8.20
#